data_AF-H8IKD0-F1
#
_entry.id   AF-H8IKD0-F1
#
_cell.length_a   1.000
_cell.length_b   1.000
_cell.length_c   1.000
_cell.angle_alpha   90.00
_cell.angle_beta   90.00
_cell.angle_gamma   90.00
#
_symmetry.space_group_name_H-M   'P 1'
#
loop_
_entity.id
_entity.type
_entity.pdbx_description
1 polymer ?
#
loop_
_entity_poly.entity_id
_entity_poly.type
_entity_poly.pdbx_seq_one_letter_code
_entity_poly.pdbx_strand_id
1 'polypeptide(L)'
;MSASLYGLLTAISLALAVLLAAVAGFYVNRLERRPTLPISEEIGSAKAVLHKVRKREPMSQDEVDYARQVVADRRSVMALCIPGALFMLSCFFVFGSLYHLHGATPSERTFLGVIPMLTSTNLAVQLRRSASLKRRLQKLP
;
A
#
# COMPACT_ATOMS: atom_id res chain seq x y z
N MET A 1 2.36 -3.52 -33.85
CA MET A 1 2.97 -3.62 -32.50
C MET A 1 1.95 -4.25 -31.58
N SER A 2 2.01 -5.55 -31.29
CA SER A 2 0.87 -6.20 -30.62
C SER A 2 1.27 -7.27 -29.61
N ALA A 3 1.63 -8.49 -30.02
CA ALA A 3 1.82 -9.57 -29.04
C ALA A 3 3.12 -9.45 -28.22
N SER A 4 4.28 -9.26 -28.86
CA SER A 4 5.58 -9.32 -28.17
C SER A 4 5.76 -8.25 -27.09
N LEU A 5 5.18 -7.06 -27.29
CA LEU A 5 5.22 -5.97 -26.30
C LEU A 5 4.39 -6.32 -25.07
N TYR A 6 3.14 -6.77 -25.26
CA TYR A 6 2.29 -7.15 -24.13
C TYR A 6 2.84 -8.37 -23.39
N GLY A 7 3.45 -9.32 -24.10
CA GLY A 7 4.18 -10.43 -23.47
C GLY A 7 5.33 -9.94 -22.58
N LEU A 8 6.16 -9.02 -23.07
CA LEU A 8 7.25 -8.41 -22.28
C LEU A 8 6.72 -7.65 -21.05
N LEU A 9 5.69 -6.81 -21.24
CA LEU A 9 5.06 -6.08 -20.14
C LEU A 9 4.44 -7.00 -19.10
N THR A 10 3.88 -8.14 -19.52
CA THR A 10 3.32 -9.17 -18.64
C THR A 10 4.43 -9.77 -17.78
N ALA A 11 5.54 -10.18 -18.40
CA ALA A 11 6.69 -10.76 -17.70
C ALA A 11 7.31 -9.76 -16.69
N ILE A 12 7.51 -8.51 -17.11
CA ILE A 12 8.04 -7.45 -16.23
C ILE A 12 7.08 -7.19 -15.06
N SER A 13 5.77 -7.09 -15.33
CA SER A 13 4.78 -6.83 -14.28
C SER A 13 4.73 -7.98 -13.27
N LEU A 14 4.82 -9.23 -13.73
CA LEU A 14 4.88 -10.39 -12.83
C LEU A 14 6.15 -10.38 -11.97
N ALA A 15 7.31 -10.15 -12.58
CA ALA A 15 8.58 -10.09 -11.86
C ALA A 15 8.57 -9.00 -10.78
N LEU A 16 8.08 -7.80 -11.12
CA LEU A 16 7.93 -6.70 -10.17
C LEU A 16 6.90 -7.01 -9.09
N ALA A 17 5.77 -7.65 -9.44
CA ALA A 17 4.75 -8.05 -8.46
C ALA A 17 5.34 -9.00 -7.41
N VAL A 18 6.08 -10.03 -7.84
CA VAL A 18 6.73 -11.00 -6.94
C VAL A 18 7.78 -10.33 -6.07
N LEU A 19 8.65 -9.49 -6.65
CA LEU A 19 9.67 -8.76 -5.90
C LEU A 19 9.06 -7.85 -4.83
N LEU A 20 8.06 -7.04 -5.20
CA LEU A 20 7.38 -6.14 -4.27
C LEU A 20 6.61 -6.91 -3.20
N ALA A 21 5.96 -8.02 -3.56
CA ALA A 21 5.27 -8.89 -2.61
C ALA A 21 6.25 -9.51 -1.60
N ALA A 22 7.44 -9.93 -2.04
CA ALA A 22 8.47 -10.45 -1.14
C ALA A 22 8.94 -9.39 -0.13
N VAL A 23 9.21 -8.17 -0.60
CA VAL A 23 9.58 -7.04 0.29
C VAL A 23 8.45 -6.69 1.25
N ALA A 24 7.20 -6.67 0.76
CA ALA A 24 6.02 -6.43 1.57
C ALA A 24 5.82 -7.52 2.64
N GLY A 25 6.00 -8.79 2.28
CA GLY A 25 5.93 -9.92 3.22
C GLY A 25 6.99 -9.83 4.32
N PHE A 26 8.24 -9.52 3.95
CA PHE A 26 9.29 -9.28 4.95
C PHE A 26 8.95 -8.07 5.85
N TYR A 27 8.39 -7.00 5.29
CA TYR A 27 7.96 -5.84 6.07
C TYR A 27 6.84 -6.19 7.06
N VAL A 28 5.80 -6.90 6.63
CA VAL A 28 4.69 -7.34 7.49
C VAL A 28 5.18 -8.29 8.58
N ASN A 29 5.99 -9.29 8.23
CA ASN A 29 6.61 -10.19 9.21
C ASN A 29 7.43 -9.44 10.27
N ARG A 30 8.13 -8.37 9.86
CA ARG A 30 8.88 -7.52 10.79
C ARG A 30 7.95 -6.73 11.72
N LEU A 31 6.77 -6.31 11.25
CA LEU A 31 5.79 -5.63 12.10
C LEU A 31 5.13 -6.59 13.08
N GLU A 32 4.74 -7.78 12.64
CA GLU A 32 4.10 -8.80 13.48
C GLU A 32 4.99 -9.29 14.63
N ARG A 33 6.32 -9.31 14.42
CA ARG A 33 7.28 -9.71 15.47
C ARG A 33 7.53 -8.64 16.54
N ARG A 34 6.96 -7.44 16.40
CA ARG A 34 7.17 -6.36 17.38
C ARG A 34 6.25 -6.54 18.59
N PRO A 35 6.71 -6.18 19.80
CA PRO A 35 5.83 -6.14 20.97
C PRO A 35 4.68 -5.17 20.73
N THR A 36 3.46 -5.59 21.01
CA THR A 36 2.26 -4.78 20.84
C THR A 36 2.11 -3.81 22.01
N LEU A 37 1.64 -2.60 21.72
CA LEU A 37 1.21 -1.65 22.75
C LEU A 37 -0.22 -2.03 23.16
N PRO A 38 -0.62 -1.91 24.44
CA PRO A 38 -1.98 -2.25 24.86
C PRO A 38 -3.08 -1.54 24.05
N ILE A 39 -2.86 -0.25 23.73
CA ILE A 39 -3.77 0.55 22.88
C ILE A 39 -3.86 0.07 21.43
N SER A 40 -2.86 -0.69 20.95
CA SER A 40 -2.81 -1.16 19.57
C SER A 40 -3.74 -2.34 19.29
N GLU A 41 -4.13 -3.08 20.33
CA GLU A 41 -5.04 -4.24 20.24
C GLU A 41 -6.51 -3.82 19.99
N GLU A 42 -6.87 -2.58 20.32
CA GLU A 42 -8.22 -2.07 20.08
C GLU A 42 -8.48 -1.85 18.58
N ILE A 43 -9.61 -2.40 18.10
CA ILE A 43 -10.02 -2.26 16.71
C ILE A 43 -10.27 -0.77 16.40
N GLY A 44 -9.57 -0.27 15.39
CA GLY A 44 -9.71 1.12 14.95
C GLY A 44 -8.87 2.13 15.76
N SER A 45 -8.09 1.67 16.74
CA SER A 45 -7.17 2.51 17.53
C SER A 45 -6.29 3.39 16.65
N ALA A 46 -5.65 2.82 15.62
CA ALA A 46 -4.79 3.55 14.69
C ALA A 46 -5.55 4.66 13.92
N LYS A 47 -6.84 4.46 13.61
CA LYS A 47 -7.66 5.49 12.95
C LYS A 47 -7.99 6.60 13.95
N ALA A 48 -8.34 6.24 15.19
CA ALA A 48 -8.66 7.18 16.25
C ALA A 48 -7.47 8.07 16.61
N VAL A 49 -6.29 7.51 16.90
CA VAL A 49 -5.11 8.33 17.25
C VAL A 49 -4.68 9.23 16.10
N LEU A 50 -4.71 8.76 14.85
CA LEU A 50 -4.38 9.61 13.70
C LEU A 50 -5.44 10.70 13.44
N HIS A 51 -6.70 10.47 13.83
CA HIS A 51 -7.74 11.51 13.81
C HIS A 51 -7.39 12.60 14.81
N LYS A 52 -7.09 12.23 16.06
CA LYS A 52 -6.67 13.17 17.12
C LYS A 52 -5.47 14.00 16.70
N VAL A 53 -4.42 13.36 16.16
CA VAL A 53 -3.23 14.06 15.61
C VAL A 53 -3.60 15.04 14.49
N ARG A 54 -4.54 14.65 13.61
CA ARG A 54 -4.98 15.49 12.49
C ARG A 54 -5.76 16.69 13.00
N LYS A 55 -6.62 16.52 14.00
CA LYS A 55 -7.45 17.57 14.59
C LYS A 55 -6.76 18.39 15.67
N ARG A 56 -5.58 17.95 16.14
CA ARG A 56 -4.85 18.52 17.30
C ARG A 56 -5.69 18.45 18.58
N GLU A 57 -6.39 17.34 18.75
CA GLU A 57 -7.13 17.06 19.97
C GLU A 57 -6.15 16.71 21.11
N PRO A 58 -6.53 16.91 22.37
CA PRO A 58 -5.77 16.42 23.52
C PRO A 58 -5.55 14.91 23.43
N MET A 59 -4.33 14.46 23.70
CA MET A 59 -3.93 13.06 23.63
C MET A 59 -3.14 12.68 24.89
N SER A 60 -3.30 11.45 25.36
CA SER A 60 -2.42 10.91 26.39
C SER A 60 -1.02 10.61 25.81
N GLN A 61 -0.03 10.40 26.68
CA GLN A 61 1.32 10.06 26.24
C GLN A 61 1.35 8.75 25.43
N ASP A 62 0.61 7.72 25.89
CA ASP A 62 0.48 6.43 25.20
C ASP A 62 -0.12 6.59 23.79
N GLU A 63 -1.10 7.49 23.63
CA GLU A 63 -1.70 7.78 22.33
C GLU A 63 -0.71 8.49 21.40
N VAL A 64 0.12 9.40 21.92
CA VAL A 64 1.16 10.08 21.16
C VAL A 64 2.23 9.09 20.69
N ASP A 65 2.68 8.20 21.58
CA ASP A 65 3.72 7.22 21.27
C ASP A 65 3.22 6.17 20.27
N TYR A 66 1.97 5.71 20.42
CA TYR A 66 1.34 4.86 19.42
C TYR A 66 1.17 5.57 18.07
N ALA A 67 0.77 6.84 18.06
CA ALA A 67 0.67 7.61 16.82
C ALA A 67 2.03 7.80 16.13
N ARG A 68 3.11 8.03 16.92
CA ARG A 68 4.49 8.09 16.42
C ARG A 68 4.88 6.78 15.74
N GLN A 69 4.57 5.64 16.36
CA GLN A 69 4.81 4.32 15.78
C GLN A 69 4.04 4.13 14.47
N VAL A 70 2.73 4.36 14.45
CA VAL A 70 1.89 4.20 13.25
C VAL A 70 2.38 5.09 12.09
N VAL A 71 2.75 6.34 12.38
CA VAL A 71 3.29 7.25 11.36
C VAL A 71 4.67 6.79 10.86
N ALA A 72 5.54 6.29 11.75
CA ALA A 72 6.84 5.76 11.38
C ALA A 72 6.72 4.54 10.45
N ASP A 73 5.82 3.62 10.79
CA ASP A 73 5.55 2.43 9.97
C ASP A 73 5.02 2.84 8.59
N ARG A 74 4.01 3.71 8.53
CA ARG A 74 3.44 4.19 7.24
C ARG A 74 4.40 5.03 6.40
N ARG A 75 5.46 5.57 6.99
CA ARG A 75 6.51 6.33 6.28
C ARG A 75 7.58 5.43 5.67
N SER A 76 7.66 4.16 6.09
CA SER A 76 8.59 3.19 5.52
C SER A 76 8.38 3.05 4.02
N VAL A 77 9.46 3.09 3.23
CA VAL A 77 9.37 2.81 1.77
C VAL A 77 8.84 1.40 1.53
N MET A 78 9.16 0.45 2.41
CA MET A 78 8.66 -0.92 2.32
C MET A 78 7.13 -1.00 2.46
N ALA A 79 6.51 -0.04 3.16
CA ALA A 79 5.04 0.02 3.24
C ALA A 79 4.41 0.31 1.87
N LEU A 80 5.13 1.02 0.97
CA LEU A 80 4.68 1.26 -0.41
C LEU A 80 4.79 0.01 -1.30
N CYS A 81 5.55 -1.01 -0.89
CA CYS A 81 5.61 -2.27 -1.62
C CYS A 81 4.28 -3.04 -1.56
N ILE A 82 3.45 -2.83 -0.52
CA ILE A 82 2.10 -3.42 -0.41
C ILE A 82 1.20 -2.96 -1.57
N PRO A 83 0.90 -1.64 -1.73
CA PRO A 83 0.15 -1.19 -2.89
C PRO A 83 0.92 -1.44 -4.20
N GLY A 84 2.25 -1.28 -4.21
CA GLY A 84 3.07 -1.57 -5.39
C GLY A 84 2.85 -2.99 -5.95
N ALA A 85 2.83 -4.00 -5.09
CA ALA A 85 2.58 -5.39 -5.48
C ALA A 85 1.17 -5.56 -6.07
N LEU A 86 0.13 -4.99 -5.43
CA LEU A 86 -1.24 -5.04 -5.93
C LEU A 86 -1.39 -4.34 -7.29
N PHE A 87 -0.70 -3.22 -7.48
CA PHE A 87 -0.69 -2.49 -8.74
C PHE A 87 -0.04 -3.33 -9.85
N MET A 88 1.13 -3.91 -9.59
CA MET A 88 1.83 -4.74 -10.58
C MET A 88 1.11 -6.05 -10.89
N LEU A 89 0.47 -6.67 -9.90
CA LEU A 89 -0.41 -7.82 -10.12
C LEU A 89 -1.60 -7.47 -11.04
N SER A 90 -2.13 -6.26 -10.87
CA SER A 90 -3.19 -5.76 -11.74
C SER A 90 -2.68 -5.47 -13.16
N CYS A 91 -1.46 -4.95 -13.31
CA CYS A 91 -0.81 -4.76 -14.61
C CYS A 91 -0.58 -6.09 -15.32
N PHE A 92 -0.10 -7.09 -14.57
CA PHE A 92 0.07 -8.45 -15.07
C PHE A 92 -1.25 -9.00 -15.64
N PHE A 93 -2.38 -8.82 -14.94
CA PHE A 93 -3.69 -9.24 -15.44
C PHE A 93 -4.07 -8.56 -16.76
N VAL A 94 -3.94 -7.23 -16.85
CA VAL A 94 -4.33 -6.48 -18.05
C VAL A 94 -3.42 -6.82 -19.22
N PHE A 95 -2.10 -6.78 -19.04
CA PHE A 95 -1.15 -7.05 -20.11
C PHE A 95 -1.18 -8.52 -20.55
N GLY A 96 -1.35 -9.46 -19.61
CA GLY A 96 -1.50 -10.87 -19.92
C GLY A 96 -2.76 -11.12 -20.75
N SER A 97 -3.88 -10.49 -20.37
CA SER A 97 -5.11 -10.56 -21.14
C SER A 97 -4.93 -9.99 -22.55
N LEU A 98 -4.27 -8.83 -22.70
CA LEU A 98 -3.97 -8.22 -23.99
C LEU A 98 -3.03 -9.09 -24.86
N TYR A 99 -2.05 -9.75 -24.24
CA TYR A 99 -1.17 -10.68 -24.93
C TYR A 99 -1.93 -11.88 -25.50
N HIS A 100 -2.80 -12.50 -24.69
CA HIS A 100 -3.58 -13.68 -25.08
C HIS A 100 -4.64 -13.40 -26.17
N LEU A 101 -5.01 -12.13 -26.39
CA LEU A 101 -5.90 -11.75 -27.48
C LEU A 101 -5.26 -11.92 -28.87
N HIS A 102 -3.92 -11.99 -28.97
CA HIS A 102 -3.20 -12.11 -30.25
C HIS A 102 -3.64 -11.09 -31.33
N GLY A 103 -4.09 -9.90 -30.92
CA GLY A 103 -4.59 -8.85 -31.81
C GLY A 103 -6.10 -8.82 -32.02
N ALA A 104 -6.87 -9.72 -31.40
CA ALA A 104 -8.32 -9.63 -31.33
C ALA A 104 -8.79 -8.41 -30.52
N THR A 105 -10.02 -7.97 -30.76
CA THR A 105 -10.61 -6.82 -30.06
C THR A 105 -10.78 -7.13 -28.56
N PRO A 106 -10.23 -6.30 -27.66
CA PRO A 106 -10.37 -6.52 -26.22
C PRO A 106 -11.81 -6.27 -25.76
N SER A 107 -12.31 -7.17 -24.91
CA SER A 107 -13.54 -6.93 -24.15
C SER A 107 -13.26 -6.11 -22.89
N GLU A 108 -14.30 -5.55 -22.27
CA GLU A 108 -14.20 -4.84 -20.98
C GLU A 108 -13.52 -5.67 -19.88
N ARG A 109 -13.69 -7.00 -19.91
CA ARG A 109 -13.07 -7.94 -18.96
C ARG A 109 -11.55 -7.81 -18.93
N THR A 110 -10.93 -7.51 -20.06
CA THR A 110 -9.48 -7.29 -20.21
C THR A 110 -8.97 -6.21 -19.26
N PHE A 111 -9.82 -5.23 -18.93
CA PHE A 111 -9.47 -4.06 -18.13
C PHE A 111 -9.95 -4.12 -16.68
N LEU A 112 -10.47 -5.27 -16.21
CA LEU A 112 -10.91 -5.41 -14.81
C LEU A 112 -9.78 -5.12 -13.81
N GLY A 113 -8.52 -5.36 -14.20
CA GLY A 113 -7.34 -5.01 -13.39
C GLY A 113 -7.19 -3.51 -13.14
N VAL A 114 -7.80 -2.61 -13.93
CA VAL A 114 -7.71 -1.17 -13.70
C VAL A 114 -8.37 -0.76 -12.37
N ILE A 115 -9.44 -1.44 -11.95
CA ILE A 115 -10.12 -1.16 -10.68
C ILE A 115 -9.18 -1.36 -9.48
N PRO A 116 -8.52 -2.53 -9.30
CA PRO A 116 -7.54 -2.71 -8.23
C PRO A 116 -6.29 -1.84 -8.39
N MET A 117 -5.89 -1.40 -9.60
CA MET A 117 -4.83 -0.39 -9.75
C MET A 117 -5.22 0.94 -9.07
N LEU A 118 -6.45 1.42 -9.30
CA LEU A 118 -6.95 2.64 -8.68
C LEU A 118 -7.06 2.50 -7.16
N THR A 119 -7.58 1.36 -6.69
CA THR A 119 -7.66 1.04 -5.26
C THR A 119 -6.28 1.02 -4.61
N SER A 120 -5.30 0.39 -5.25
CA SER A 120 -3.91 0.37 -4.80
C SER A 120 -3.29 1.76 -4.77
N THR A 121 -3.54 2.57 -5.80
CA THR A 121 -3.06 3.96 -5.87
C THR A 121 -3.63 4.79 -4.73
N ASN A 122 -4.93 4.64 -4.44
CA ASN A 122 -5.58 5.27 -3.30
C ASN A 122 -4.93 4.83 -1.97
N LEU A 123 -4.63 3.54 -1.80
CA LEU A 123 -3.92 3.03 -0.63
C LEU A 123 -2.53 3.69 -0.48
N ALA A 124 -1.75 3.79 -1.55
CA ALA A 124 -0.45 4.46 -1.53
C ALA A 124 -0.58 5.95 -1.15
N VAL A 125 -1.60 6.64 -1.65
CA VAL A 125 -1.90 8.03 -1.26
C VAL A 125 -2.27 8.13 0.21
N GLN A 126 -3.08 7.21 0.74
CA GLN A 126 -3.46 7.20 2.16
C GLN A 126 -2.25 6.94 3.09
N LEU A 127 -1.34 6.06 2.71
CA LEU A 127 -0.07 5.85 3.42
C LEU A 127 0.75 7.14 3.47
N ARG A 128 0.94 7.80 2.31
CA ARG A 128 1.68 9.08 2.24
C ARG A 128 1.00 10.20 3.02
N ARG A 129 -0.33 10.31 2.96
CA ARG A 129 -1.12 11.27 3.76
C ARG A 129 -0.97 11.02 5.26
N SER A 130 -0.86 9.77 5.68
CA SER A 130 -0.61 9.44 7.08
C SER A 130 0.83 9.77 7.48
N ALA A 131 1.80 9.45 6.62
CA ALA A 131 3.22 9.75 6.86
C ALA A 131 3.50 11.26 6.99
N SER A 132 2.72 12.11 6.30
CA SER A 132 2.86 13.57 6.40
C SER A 132 2.44 14.14 7.76
N LEU A 133 1.68 13.38 8.57
CA LEU A 133 1.32 13.75 9.94
C LEU A 133 2.53 13.83 10.88
N LYS A 134 3.70 13.32 10.48
CA LYS A 134 4.97 13.51 11.21
C LYS A 134 5.19 14.97 11.62
N ARG A 135 4.91 15.92 10.73
CA ARG A 135 5.10 17.36 11.00
C ARG A 135 4.19 17.88 12.11
N ARG A 136 3.03 17.24 12.31
CA ARG A 136 2.08 17.58 13.39
C ARG A 136 2.49 16.92 14.70
N LEU A 137 2.93 15.66 14.64
CA LEU A 137 3.46 14.94 15.80
C LEU A 137 4.70 15.61 16.43
N GLN A 138 5.57 16.21 15.62
CA GLN A 138 6.74 16.96 16.11
C GLN A 138 6.39 18.19 16.96
N LYS A 139 5.13 18.64 16.95
CA LYS A 139 4.66 19.79 17.74
C LYS A 139 3.94 19.37 19.01
N LEU A 140 3.72 18.07 19.20
CA LEU A 140 3.16 17.52 20.41
C LEU A 140 4.30 17.16 21.37
N PRO A 141 4.11 17.33 22.68
CA PRO A 141 5.09 16.89 23.69
C PRO A 141 5.45 15.40 23.51
#